data_AF-A0A8C5SHY4-F1
#
_entry.id   AF-A0A8C5SHY4-F1
#
_cell.length_a   1.000
_cell.length_b   1.000
_cell.length_c   1.000
_cell.angle_alpha   90.00
_cell.angle_beta   90.00
_cell.angle_gamma   90.00
#
_symmetry.space_group_name_H-M   'P 1'
#
loop_
_entity.id
_entity.type
_entity.pdbx_description
1 polymer ?
#
loop_
_entity_poly.entity_id
_entity_poly.type
_entity_poly.pdbx_seq_one_letter_code
_entity_poly.pdbx_strand_id
1 'polypeptide(L)'
;MGFILGAAIALTLRKGFVTIRKAGHLCVETRTQTYRDYTDCDKVMETRTDAISPGVRVLLVDQWVETGGTMQGAIQLVERQGGVVAGKERKGPTRVDFLPRLGRRA
;
A
#
# COMPACT_ATOMS: atom_id res chain seq x y z
N MET A 1 -7.79 6.52 -4.78
CA MET A 1 -7.73 6.68 -6.23
C MET A 1 -6.40 6.06 -6.63
N GLY A 2 -6.38 5.03 -7.46
CA GLY A 2 -5.19 4.16 -7.62
C GLY A 2 -5.53 2.68 -7.83
N PHE A 3 -6.80 2.31 -7.70
CA PHE A 3 -7.25 0.92 -7.85
C PHE A 3 -7.09 0.41 -9.28
N ILE A 4 -7.35 1.25 -10.29
CA ILE A 4 -7.21 0.88 -11.70
C ILE A 4 -5.74 0.50 -11.98
N LEU A 5 -4.81 1.37 -11.61
CA LEU A 5 -3.38 1.13 -11.80
C LEU A 5 -2.89 -0.05 -10.94
N GLY A 6 -3.27 -0.10 -9.66
CA GLY A 6 -2.89 -1.18 -8.76
C GLY A 6 -3.41 -2.55 -9.21
N ALA A 7 -4.65 -2.62 -9.67
CA ALA A 7 -5.22 -3.86 -10.20
C ALA A 7 -4.54 -4.28 -11.52
N ALA A 8 -4.26 -3.35 -12.43
CA ALA A 8 -3.53 -3.64 -13.66
C ALA A 8 -2.12 -4.18 -13.40
N ILE A 9 -1.39 -3.58 -12.45
CA ILE A 9 -0.06 -4.05 -12.01
C ILE A 9 -0.17 -5.44 -11.37
N ALA A 10 -1.11 -5.63 -10.44
CA ALA A 10 -1.30 -6.92 -9.77
C ALA A 10 -1.63 -8.04 -10.77
N LEU A 11 -2.50 -7.77 -11.74
CA LEU A 11 -2.85 -8.70 -12.81
C LEU A 11 -1.62 -9.04 -13.68
N THR A 12 -0.87 -8.03 -14.11
CA THR A 12 0.33 -8.21 -14.93
C THR A 12 1.41 -9.03 -14.21
N LEU A 13 1.58 -8.82 -12.90
CA LEU A 13 2.56 -9.51 -12.07
C LEU A 13 2.06 -10.84 -11.49
N ARG A 14 0.79 -11.22 -11.76
CA ARG A 14 0.10 -12.37 -11.17
C ARG A 14 0.20 -12.40 -9.64
N LYS A 15 -0.13 -11.26 -9.01
CA LYS A 15 -0.14 -11.09 -7.55
C LYS A 15 -1.56 -10.81 -7.05
N GLY A 16 -1.76 -11.01 -5.75
CA GLY A 16 -2.98 -10.60 -5.07
C GLY A 16 -3.14 -9.08 -5.09
N PHE A 17 -4.38 -8.62 -4.94
CA PHE A 17 -4.74 -7.22 -4.89
C PHE A 17 -5.61 -6.96 -3.66
N VAL A 18 -5.25 -5.92 -2.90
CA VAL A 18 -5.95 -5.48 -1.69
C VAL A 18 -6.23 -3.99 -1.82
N THR A 19 -7.40 -3.56 -1.35
CA THR A 19 -7.76 -2.14 -1.35
C THR A 19 -7.59 -1.53 0.03
N ILE A 20 -7.05 -0.31 0.07
CA ILE A 20 -7.14 0.61 1.20
C ILE A 20 -8.16 1.67 0.81
N ARG A 21 -9.18 1.88 1.64
CA ARG A 21 -10.30 2.79 1.36
C ARG A 21 -10.39 3.89 2.40
N LYS A 22 -11.17 4.94 2.12
CA LYS A 22 -11.62 5.86 3.16
C LYS A 22 -12.51 5.08 4.14
N ALA A 23 -12.46 5.44 5.42
CA ALA A 23 -13.23 4.75 6.44
C ALA A 23 -14.74 4.68 6.12
N GLY A 24 -15.40 3.60 6.54
CA GLY A 24 -16.85 3.39 6.40
C GLY A 24 -17.28 2.85 5.03
N HIS A 25 -16.38 2.41 4.17
CA HIS A 25 -16.69 1.91 2.83
C HIS A 25 -16.56 0.39 2.68
N LEU A 26 -15.86 -0.29 3.59
CA LEU A 26 -15.75 -1.74 3.64
C LEU A 26 -16.82 -2.31 4.56
N CYS A 27 -17.67 -3.19 4.03
CA CYS A 27 -18.77 -3.83 4.78
C CYS A 27 -18.31 -5.07 5.56
N VAL A 28 -17.08 -5.07 6.08
CA VAL A 28 -16.45 -6.18 6.79
C VAL A 28 -15.59 -5.65 7.93
N GLU A 29 -15.01 -6.52 8.75
CA GLU A 29 -14.10 -6.10 9.81
C GLU A 29 -12.85 -5.42 9.22
N THR A 30 -12.48 -4.26 9.76
CA THR A 30 -11.38 -3.45 9.25
C THR A 30 -10.40 -3.02 10.32
N ARG A 31 -9.12 -2.89 9.95
CA ARG A 31 -8.18 -2.01 10.64
C ARG A 31 -8.25 -0.62 10.05
N THR A 32 -8.13 0.39 10.91
CA THR A 32 -8.16 1.80 10.53
C THR A 32 -6.86 2.51 10.87
N GLN A 33 -6.61 3.61 10.16
CA GLN A 33 -5.47 4.49 10.38
C GLN A 33 -5.85 5.94 10.10
N THR A 34 -5.57 6.83 11.04
CA THR A 34 -5.66 8.27 10.81
C THR A 34 -4.44 8.76 10.03
N TYR A 35 -4.67 9.65 9.08
CA TYR A 35 -3.63 10.34 8.33
C TYR A 35 -4.06 11.79 8.07
N ARG A 36 -3.08 12.65 7.85
CA ARG A 36 -3.30 14.05 7.49
C ARG A 36 -3.31 14.18 5.98
N ASP A 37 -4.37 14.78 5.43
CA ASP A 37 -4.46 15.01 3.98
C ASP A 37 -3.76 16.31 3.55
N TYR A 38 -3.85 16.65 2.27
CA TYR A 38 -3.23 17.84 1.70
C TYR A 38 -3.89 19.15 2.18
N THR A 39 -5.08 19.08 2.78
CA THR A 39 -5.79 20.23 3.38
C THR A 39 -5.49 20.37 4.87
N ASP A 40 -4.46 19.66 5.36
CA ASP A 40 -4.06 19.64 6.77
C ASP A 40 -5.16 19.11 7.73
N CYS A 41 -6.14 18.40 7.18
CA CYS A 41 -7.25 17.82 7.92
C CYS A 41 -7.01 16.34 8.21
N ASP A 42 -7.43 15.89 9.39
CA ASP A 42 -7.42 14.47 9.73
C ASP A 42 -8.48 13.71 8.94
N LYS A 43 -8.05 12.62 8.32
CA LYS A 43 -8.90 11.65 7.62
C LYS A 43 -8.57 10.25 8.14
N VAL A 44 -9.51 9.33 7.97
CA VAL A 44 -9.33 7.93 8.37
C VAL A 44 -9.41 7.04 7.13
N MET A 45 -8.45 6.13 7.01
CA MET A 45 -8.45 5.06 6.01
C MET A 45 -8.60 3.70 6.68
N GLU A 46 -8.99 2.71 5.88
CA GLU A 46 -9.27 1.36 6.35
C GLU A 46 -8.87 0.28 5.34
N THR A 47 -8.58 -0.91 5.85
CA THR A 47 -8.41 -2.15 5.09
C THR A 47 -8.96 -3.32 5.89
N ARG A 48 -9.32 -4.41 5.22
CA ARG A 48 -9.78 -5.63 5.92
C ARG A 48 -8.70 -6.17 6.85
N THR A 49 -9.11 -6.70 8.01
CA THR A 49 -8.21 -7.27 9.04
C THR A 49 -7.44 -8.50 8.57
N ASP A 50 -7.97 -9.22 7.57
CA ASP A 50 -7.43 -10.47 7.04
C ASP A 50 -6.68 -10.31 5.71
N ALA A 51 -6.53 -9.06 5.23
CA ALA A 51 -6.02 -8.81 3.89
C ALA A 51 -4.50 -9.04 3.75
N ILE A 52 -3.75 -8.97 4.85
CA ILE A 52 -2.28 -8.97 4.84
C ILE A 52 -1.80 -9.97 5.88
N SER A 53 -1.19 -11.07 5.41
CA SER A 53 -0.52 -12.01 6.30
C SER A 53 0.85 -11.48 6.74
N PRO A 54 1.30 -11.79 7.97
CA PRO A 54 2.63 -11.39 8.44
C PRO A 54 3.76 -11.81 7.49
N GLY A 55 4.74 -10.93 7.27
CA GLY A 55 5.90 -11.15 6.41
C GLY A 55 5.64 -10.97 4.91
N VAL A 56 4.39 -10.81 4.47
CA VAL A 56 4.07 -10.57 3.06
C VAL A 56 4.62 -9.22 2.62
N ARG A 57 5.34 -9.22 1.48
CA ARG A 57 5.82 -8.00 0.84
C ARG A 57 4.69 -7.33 0.06
N VAL A 58 4.38 -6.08 0.40
CA VAL A 58 3.28 -5.30 -0.18
C VAL A 58 3.84 -4.14 -1.02
N LEU A 59 3.42 -4.05 -2.27
CA LEU A 59 3.64 -2.86 -3.11
C LEU A 59 2.44 -1.92 -2.95
N LEU A 60 2.67 -0.74 -2.39
CA LEU A 60 1.66 0.31 -2.33
C LEU A 60 1.65 1.07 -3.66
N VAL A 61 0.46 1.31 -4.20
CA VAL A 61 0.27 1.99 -5.49
C VAL A 61 -0.77 3.09 -5.29
N ASP A 62 -0.39 4.31 -5.64
CA ASP A 62 -1.28 5.45 -5.76
C ASP A 62 -1.07 6.06 -7.14
N GLN A 63 -2.12 6.65 -7.69
CA GLN A 63 -2.03 7.35 -8.97
C GLN A 63 -1.29 8.69 -8.83
N TRP A 64 -1.36 9.31 -7.66
CA TRP A 64 -0.75 10.60 -7.39
C TRP A 64 -0.42 10.72 -5.90
N VAL A 65 0.80 11.17 -5.60
CA VAL A 65 1.26 11.38 -4.23
C VAL A 65 1.45 12.87 -4.02
N GLU A 66 0.64 13.46 -3.14
CA GLU A 66 0.74 14.87 -2.73
C GLU A 66 1.80 15.03 -1.61
N THR A 67 1.37 15.43 -0.41
CA THR A 67 2.18 15.59 0.81
C THR A 67 2.75 14.28 1.35
N GLY A 68 2.35 13.14 0.79
CA GLY A 68 2.73 11.81 1.27
C GLY A 68 1.95 11.32 2.50
N GLY A 69 1.07 12.14 3.10
CA GLY A 69 0.32 11.76 4.30
C GLY A 69 -0.55 10.51 4.12
N THR A 70 -1.22 10.38 2.96
CA THR A 70 -1.97 9.16 2.60
C THR A 70 -1.05 7.94 2.47
N MET A 71 0.10 8.09 1.81
CA MET A 71 1.06 6.99 1.67
C MET A 71 1.62 6.56 3.03
N GLN A 72 1.93 7.51 3.91
CA GLN A 72 2.40 7.23 5.26
C GLN A 72 1.34 6.50 6.10
N GLY A 73 0.07 6.90 6.00
CA GLY A 73 -1.04 6.17 6.62
C GLY A 73 -1.14 4.73 6.09
N ALA A 74 -1.05 4.55 4.77
CA ALA A 74 -1.10 3.23 4.15
C ALA A 74 0.06 2.33 4.61
N ILE A 75 1.29 2.87 4.71
CA ILE A 75 2.45 2.16 5.23
C ILE A 75 2.19 1.68 6.67
N GLN A 76 1.72 2.56 7.55
CA GLN A 76 1.42 2.19 8.93
C GLN A 76 0.34 1.10 9.02
N LEU A 77 -0.69 1.18 8.17
CA LEU A 77 -1.78 0.21 8.13
C LEU A 77 -1.30 -1.19 7.71
N VAL A 78 -0.37 -1.25 6.74
CA VAL A 78 0.28 -2.49 6.31
C VAL A 78 1.16 -3.07 7.42
N GLU A 79 2.01 -2.24 8.03
CA GLU A 79 2.99 -2.68 9.03
C GLU A 79 2.35 -3.14 10.34
N ARG A 80 1.25 -2.50 10.75
CA ARG A 80 0.46 -2.95 11.92
C ARG A 80 -0.18 -4.33 11.72
N GLN A 81 -0.32 -4.80 10.49
CA GLN A 81 -0.78 -6.15 10.16
C GLN A 81 0.37 -7.12 9.90
N GLY A 82 1.61 -6.70 10.15
CA GLY A 82 2.81 -7.51 9.97
C GLY A 82 3.31 -7.58 8.53
N GLY A 83 2.72 -6.82 7.60
CA GLY A 83 3.21 -6.73 6.22
C GLY A 83 4.49 -5.90 6.12
N VAL A 84 5.25 -6.12 5.04
CA VAL A 84 6.50 -5.39 4.74
C VAL A 84 6.32 -4.59 3.46
N VAL A 85 6.38 -3.27 3.52
CA VAL A 85 6.29 -2.43 2.31
C VAL A 85 7.55 -2.62 1.45
N ALA A 86 7.37 -2.96 0.17
CA ALA A 86 8.43 -3.41 -0.73
C ALA A 86 9.50 -2.35 -1.03
N GLY A 87 9.19 -1.07 -0.87
CA GLY A 87 10.11 0.05 -0.94
C GLY A 87 9.57 1.23 -0.14
N LYS A 88 10.35 1.70 0.83
CA LYS A 88 10.11 2.96 1.56
C LYS A 88 11.47 3.58 1.87
N GLU A 89 11.57 4.90 1.77
CA GLU A 89 12.77 5.59 2.20
C GLU A 89 12.88 5.45 3.73
N ARG A 90 13.85 4.66 4.19
CA ARG A 90 14.24 4.58 5.59
C ARG A 90 15.37 5.58 5.75
N LYS A 91 15.36 6.44 6.77
CA LYS A 91 16.53 7.30 7.08
C LYS A 91 17.79 6.40 7.16
N GLY A 92 18.64 6.47 6.14
CA GLY A 92 19.74 5.53 5.86
C GLY A 92 19.89 5.25 4.35
N PRO A 93 21.00 4.63 3.88
CA PRO A 93 21.19 4.34 2.46
C PRO A 93 20.13 3.34 1.98
N THR A 94 19.15 3.84 1.23
CA THR A 94 18.09 3.03 0.64
C THR A 94 18.68 2.24 -0.53
N ARG A 95 18.82 0.92 -0.36
CA ARG A 95 19.12 0.02 -1.47
C ARG A 95 17.80 -0.27 -2.19
N VAL A 96 17.56 0.44 -3.28
CA VAL A 96 16.49 0.09 -4.21
C VAL A 96 17.02 -1.08 -5.04
N ASP A 97 16.78 -2.30 -4.59
CA ASP A 97 17.08 -3.49 -5.39
C ASP A 97 16.08 -3.51 -6.55
N PHE A 98 16.47 -2.91 -7.67
CA PHE A 98 15.81 -3.15 -8.94
C PHE A 98 15.82 -4.66 -9.18
N LEU A 99 14.64 -5.25 -9.20
CA LEU A 99 14.45 -6.65 -9.56
C LEU A 99 15.26 -6.92 -10.84
N PRO A 100 16.11 -7.96 -10.90
CA PRO A 100 16.82 -8.28 -12.12
C PRO A 100 15.79 -8.39 -13.25
N ARG A 101 16.10 -7.73 -14.39
CA ARG A 101 15.28 -7.73 -15.61
C ARG A 101 14.70 -9.14 -15.78
N LEU A 102 13.38 -9.26 -15.85
CA LEU A 102 12.72 -10.51 -16.21
C LEU A 102 13.30 -10.96 -17.55
N GLY A 103 14.27 -11.88 -17.49
CA GLY A 103 14.74 -12.59 -18.65
C GLY A 103 13.55 -13.33 -19.23
N ARG A 104 13.20 -12.99 -20.46
CA ARG A 104 12.27 -13.77 -21.27
C ARG A 104 12.79 -15.21 -21.25
N ARG A 105 12.07 -16.11 -20.58
CA ARG A 105 12.14 -17.54 -20.90
C ARG A 105 11.06 -17.78 -21.93
N ALA A 106 11.49 -17.82 -23.20
CA ALA A 106 10.88 -18.67 -24.21
C ALA A 106 11.52 -20.06 -24.08
#